data_AF-A0A3T0RS69-F1
#
_entry.id   AF-A0A3T0RS69-F1
#
_cell.length_a   1.000
_cell.length_b   1.000
_cell.length_c   1.000
_cell.angle_alpha   90.00
_cell.angle_beta   90.00
_cell.angle_gamma   90.00
#
_symmetry.space_group_name_H-M   'P 1'
#
loop_
_entity.id
_entity.type
_entity.pdbx_description
1 polymer ?
#
loop_
_entity_poly.entity_id
_entity_poly.type
_entity_poly.pdbx_seq_one_letter_code
_entity_poly.pdbx_strand_id
1 'polypeptide(L)'
;MKKKLIMAAIMTAAATAGATPTPYPLDPSLLFAVTNSTTSGLIADDTDSRKVYVLPPTVAEASVNGLHTLSANIGFCKEMGMLQSYSRNTAAQISELSNQQVANKKNLDKIQQQLEEARIEAAEIVADKRLQALVDLDTRIESMEARLSELYALEEKCDKFCDQVLTEIKDTEVEKKKFVKDRRALALENAEAVKAYQKKKDVADALQTNFNDANSTFIKQRAELLAIRSEFNEMYKTFAKMEGGRAALNYESNWDSNLDKLRNENPAFQFEKIQTNNAKLFTSINSVSDIPTDLAVVGYEIAGIQKENYLELPAGFPGAISGNIRLSLVGACPMIHPEYFDIEKGYGADKMAYGLTFTYDFPAAYHLKATAKYNMYKLYTKTVSSGSSGGFFSSHSWTNVEERTFFRDGFSVDWISQDPQNDISDDRRMETEREMRQHIMERIGSLALPTSPNQGQMVAPGAPPQRGATVVAGSLMQACPGNAYCAAGSLILYSLDAIFGSSSASASYLQSQNFEATETWTQSKVIMKPWVTTFIPHNKNKK
;
A
#
# COMPACT_ATOMS: atom_id res chain seq x y z
N MET A 1 7.06 -66.77 25.97
CA MET A 1 6.23 -65.54 25.88
C MET A 1 6.98 -64.37 26.53
N LYS A 2 7.52 -63.43 25.73
CA LYS A 2 7.98 -62.11 26.21
C LYS A 2 7.63 -61.10 25.12
N LYS A 3 6.55 -60.33 25.33
CA LYS A 3 6.14 -59.22 24.46
C LYS A 3 7.19 -58.11 24.60
N LYS A 4 7.98 -57.86 23.54
CA LYS A 4 8.80 -56.65 23.45
C LYS A 4 7.90 -55.53 22.92
N LEU A 5 7.53 -54.61 23.82
CA LEU A 5 6.95 -53.32 23.48
C LEU A 5 8.01 -52.53 22.71
N ILE A 6 7.79 -52.26 21.42
CA ILE A 6 8.61 -51.30 20.67
C ILE A 6 8.03 -49.92 20.98
N MET A 7 8.63 -49.21 21.93
CA MET A 7 8.41 -47.78 22.12
C MET A 7 8.99 -47.05 20.91
N ALA A 8 8.12 -46.48 20.06
CA ALA A 8 8.53 -45.49 19.09
C ALA A 8 9.05 -44.26 19.84
N ALA A 9 10.34 -43.96 19.69
CA ALA A 9 10.94 -42.75 20.22
C ALA A 9 10.38 -41.55 19.44
N ILE A 10 9.42 -40.85 20.05
CA ILE A 10 9.01 -39.51 19.61
C ILE A 10 10.22 -38.61 19.85
N MET A 11 10.94 -38.24 18.78
CA MET A 11 11.93 -37.17 18.84
C MET A 11 11.18 -35.85 19.06
N THR A 12 10.86 -35.55 20.31
CA THR A 12 10.55 -34.20 20.75
C THR A 12 11.88 -33.46 20.78
N ALA A 13 12.16 -32.67 19.74
CA ALA A 13 13.11 -31.58 19.87
C ALA A 13 12.50 -30.62 20.90
N ALA A 14 12.83 -30.83 22.18
CA ALA A 14 12.52 -29.91 23.24
C ALA A 14 13.38 -28.67 23.00
N ALA A 15 12.89 -27.76 22.18
CA ALA A 15 13.28 -26.37 22.26
C ALA A 15 13.08 -25.99 23.73
N THR A 16 14.16 -25.62 24.41
CA THR A 16 14.07 -25.01 25.73
C THR A 16 13.12 -23.82 25.56
N ALA A 17 11.89 -23.96 26.05
CA ALA A 17 10.84 -22.97 25.94
C ALA A 17 11.30 -21.76 26.75
N GLY A 18 11.96 -20.83 26.06
CA GLY A 18 12.20 -19.51 26.60
C GLY A 18 10.83 -18.87 26.78
N ALA A 19 10.47 -18.64 28.04
CA ALA A 19 9.40 -17.75 28.47
C ALA A 19 9.20 -16.60 27.46
N THR A 20 8.07 -16.58 26.76
CA THR A 20 7.76 -15.61 25.71
C THR A 20 6.42 -14.93 26.00
N PRO A 21 6.28 -13.60 25.81
CA PRO A 21 5.01 -12.92 26.04
C PRO A 21 3.91 -13.43 25.09
N THR A 22 2.70 -13.68 25.56
CA THR A 22 1.53 -14.06 24.75
C THR A 22 0.27 -13.30 25.19
N PRO A 23 -0.53 -12.74 24.26
CA PRO A 23 -1.86 -12.23 24.57
C PRO A 23 -2.88 -13.36 24.77
N TYR A 24 -2.50 -14.62 24.53
CA TYR A 24 -3.33 -15.81 24.64
C TYR A 24 -2.73 -16.83 25.63
N PRO A 25 -2.70 -16.51 26.94
CA PRO A 25 -2.21 -17.46 27.94
C PRO A 25 -3.06 -18.74 27.96
N LEU A 26 -2.45 -19.84 28.36
CA LEU A 26 -3.13 -21.12 28.57
C LEU A 26 -4.25 -21.03 29.62
N ASP A 27 -4.09 -20.16 30.62
CA ASP A 27 -5.10 -19.83 31.61
C ASP A 27 -5.35 -18.30 31.65
N PRO A 28 -6.34 -17.79 30.90
CA PRO A 28 -6.65 -16.37 30.87
C PRO A 28 -7.25 -15.86 32.19
N SER A 29 -7.78 -16.73 33.05
CA SER A 29 -8.41 -16.33 34.30
C SER A 29 -7.42 -15.67 35.26
N LEU A 30 -6.14 -16.06 35.19
CA LEU A 30 -5.07 -15.51 36.01
C LEU A 30 -4.68 -14.09 35.59
N LEU A 31 -4.76 -13.75 34.30
CA LEU A 31 -4.52 -12.38 33.84
C LEU A 31 -5.67 -11.45 34.28
N PHE A 32 -6.91 -11.94 34.32
CA PHE A 32 -8.06 -11.21 34.85
C PHE A 32 -8.03 -11.04 36.38
N ALA A 33 -7.26 -11.87 37.09
CA ALA A 33 -7.06 -11.74 38.53
C ALA A 33 -6.06 -10.62 38.90
N VAL A 34 -5.30 -10.09 37.93
CA VAL A 34 -4.39 -8.97 38.14
C VAL A 34 -5.18 -7.67 38.26
N THR A 35 -5.04 -6.99 39.39
CA THR A 35 -5.55 -5.63 39.56
C THR A 35 -4.65 -4.67 38.80
N ASN A 36 -5.12 -4.11 37.68
CA ASN A 36 -4.38 -3.15 36.88
C ASN A 36 -4.95 -1.74 37.06
N SER A 37 -4.31 -0.95 37.93
CA SER A 37 -4.65 0.46 38.17
C SER A 37 -3.76 1.44 37.39
N THR A 38 -3.07 0.96 36.34
CA THR A 38 -2.10 1.72 35.54
C THR A 38 -2.60 1.96 34.11
N THR A 39 -1.85 2.75 33.33
CA THR A 39 -2.13 2.99 31.89
C THR A 39 -1.43 1.98 30.97
N SER A 40 -0.70 1.01 31.52
CA SER A 40 0.02 -0.02 30.77
C SER A 40 -0.87 -1.22 30.44
N GLY A 41 -0.74 -1.72 29.21
CA GLY A 41 -1.30 -3.01 28.83
C GLY A 41 -0.49 -4.15 29.43
N LEU A 42 -1.15 -5.29 29.67
CA LEU A 42 -0.54 -6.48 30.27
C LEU A 42 -0.59 -7.64 29.29
N ILE A 43 0.49 -8.41 29.24
CA ILE A 43 0.64 -9.60 28.42
C ILE A 43 1.16 -10.71 29.31
N ALA A 44 0.56 -11.89 29.25
CA ALA A 44 1.00 -13.02 30.07
C ALA A 44 2.26 -13.66 29.49
N ASP A 45 2.98 -14.46 30.27
CA ASP A 45 3.93 -15.41 29.73
C ASP A 45 3.22 -16.66 29.21
N ASP A 46 3.76 -17.26 28.15
CA ASP A 46 3.21 -18.47 27.53
C ASP A 46 3.41 -19.74 28.36
N THR A 47 4.40 -19.73 29.25
CA THR A 47 4.76 -20.88 30.09
C THR A 47 4.45 -20.66 31.57
N ASP A 48 4.71 -19.46 32.11
CA ASP A 48 4.48 -19.12 33.52
C ASP A 48 3.28 -18.18 33.68
N SER A 49 2.15 -18.72 34.10
CA SER A 49 0.92 -17.93 34.27
C SER A 49 0.97 -16.86 35.38
N ARG A 50 2.03 -16.83 36.20
CA ARG A 50 2.28 -15.78 37.19
C ARG A 50 3.25 -14.71 36.70
N LYS A 51 3.90 -14.92 35.56
CA LYS A 51 4.77 -13.93 34.94
C LYS A 51 3.95 -13.09 33.96
N VAL A 52 4.04 -11.78 34.11
CA VAL A 52 3.29 -10.80 33.32
C VAL A 52 4.25 -9.76 32.75
N TYR A 53 4.27 -9.64 31.44
CA TYR A 53 4.96 -8.59 30.71
C TYR A 53 4.08 -7.34 30.65
N VAL A 54 4.68 -6.21 31.01
CA VAL A 54 4.03 -4.91 31.04
C VAL A 54 4.43 -4.14 29.81
N LEU A 55 3.46 -3.82 28.96
CA LEU A 55 3.65 -2.93 27.81
C LEU A 55 3.99 -1.51 28.28
N PRO A 56 4.68 -0.72 27.46
CA PRO A 56 4.66 0.72 27.62
C PRO A 56 3.24 1.25 27.83
N PRO A 57 3.08 2.33 28.61
CA PRO A 57 1.76 2.90 28.86
C PRO A 57 1.08 3.32 27.56
N THR A 58 -0.24 3.21 27.49
CA THR A 58 -1.03 3.68 26.33
C THR A 58 -1.10 5.21 26.28
N VAL A 59 -1.17 5.82 27.47
CA VAL A 59 -1.15 7.26 27.68
C VAL A 59 -0.09 7.57 28.72
N ALA A 60 0.79 8.51 28.39
CA ALA A 60 1.72 9.07 29.36
C ALA A 60 1.84 10.59 29.19
N GLU A 61 2.58 11.20 30.10
CA GLU A 61 2.65 12.65 30.23
C GLU A 61 3.91 13.19 29.58
N ALA A 62 3.77 14.26 28.80
CA ALA A 62 4.89 14.98 28.24
C ALA A 62 4.88 16.43 28.70
N SER A 63 6.08 16.97 28.95
CA SER A 63 6.28 18.38 29.17
C SER A 63 7.17 18.93 28.07
N VAL A 64 6.62 19.82 27.26
CA VAL A 64 7.44 20.65 26.38
C VAL A 64 7.72 21.93 27.15
N ASN A 65 8.99 22.13 27.48
CA ASN A 65 9.43 23.42 27.99
C ASN A 65 9.57 24.32 26.76
N GLY A 66 8.97 25.52 26.86
CA GLY A 66 8.79 26.44 25.76
C GLY A 66 10.06 26.76 24.95
N LEU A 67 9.87 27.54 23.89
CA LEU A 67 10.91 27.92 22.95
C LEU A 67 12.10 28.57 23.68
N HIS A 68 13.29 27.97 23.61
CA HIS A 68 14.47 28.44 24.37
C HIS A 68 15.59 28.95 23.46
N THR A 69 15.66 28.48 22.21
CA THR A 69 16.60 29.00 21.20
C THR A 69 15.80 29.52 20.02
N LEU A 70 16.00 30.78 19.65
CA LEU A 70 15.40 31.38 18.45
C LEU A 70 16.43 31.45 17.34
N SER A 71 16.01 31.18 16.12
CA SER A 71 16.85 31.46 14.94
C SER A 71 16.67 32.93 14.51
N ALA A 72 17.60 33.44 13.70
CA ALA A 72 17.44 34.76 13.09
C ALA A 72 16.25 34.82 12.11
N ASN A 73 15.79 33.68 11.59
CA ASN A 73 14.67 33.62 10.66
C ASN A 73 13.34 34.01 11.31
N ILE A 74 13.28 34.08 12.64
CA ILE A 74 12.08 34.53 13.37
C ILE A 74 11.68 35.97 13.00
N GLY A 75 12.60 36.76 12.44
CA GLY A 75 12.28 38.05 11.84
C GLY A 75 11.25 37.98 10.71
N PHE A 76 11.07 36.80 10.08
CA PHE A 76 10.09 36.56 9.02
C PHE A 76 8.72 36.09 9.53
N CYS A 77 8.45 36.16 10.85
CA CYS A 77 7.18 35.70 11.39
C CYS A 77 5.98 36.54 10.90
N LYS A 78 6.19 37.82 10.63
CA LYS A 78 5.15 38.67 10.05
C LYS A 78 4.83 38.24 8.62
N GLU A 79 5.84 37.97 7.82
CA GLU A 79 5.72 37.43 6.45
C GLU A 79 5.02 36.08 6.48
N MET A 80 5.34 35.20 7.43
CA MET A 80 4.64 33.93 7.60
C MET A 80 3.17 34.09 7.99
N GLY A 81 2.85 34.99 8.92
CA GLY A 81 1.46 35.30 9.27
C GLY A 81 0.68 35.93 8.12
N MET A 82 1.34 36.81 7.35
CA MET A 82 0.80 37.35 6.11
C MET A 82 0.60 36.24 5.08
N LEU A 83 1.51 35.27 4.94
CA LEU A 83 1.34 34.13 4.04
C LEU A 83 0.19 33.22 4.46
N GLN A 84 -0.02 32.99 5.76
CA GLN A 84 -1.17 32.21 6.23
C GLN A 84 -2.49 32.97 5.99
N SER A 85 -2.50 34.27 6.27
CA SER A 85 -3.65 35.15 5.98
C SER A 85 -3.91 35.25 4.48
N TYR A 86 -2.85 35.37 3.68
CA TYR A 86 -2.89 35.37 2.23
C TYR A 86 -3.40 34.02 1.74
N SER A 87 -2.96 32.88 2.28
CA SER A 87 -3.51 31.56 1.93
C SER A 87 -5.04 31.52 2.02
N ARG A 88 -5.61 32.07 3.10
CA ARG A 88 -7.06 32.18 3.30
C ARG A 88 -7.71 33.13 2.29
N ASN A 89 -7.13 34.31 2.09
CA ASN A 89 -7.64 35.31 1.14
C ASN A 89 -7.52 34.86 -0.32
N THR A 90 -6.41 34.22 -0.68
CA THR A 90 -6.12 33.65 -1.99
C THR A 90 -6.99 32.44 -2.24
N ALA A 91 -7.34 31.63 -1.24
CA ALA A 91 -8.36 30.59 -1.43
C ALA A 91 -9.71 31.20 -1.83
N ALA A 92 -10.10 32.31 -1.20
CA ALA A 92 -11.30 33.06 -1.58
C ALA A 92 -11.18 33.70 -2.98
N GLN A 93 -10.06 34.35 -3.30
CA GLN A 93 -9.81 34.93 -4.62
C GLN A 93 -9.71 33.86 -5.73
N ILE A 94 -9.09 32.71 -5.46
CA ILE A 94 -9.08 31.56 -6.37
C ILE A 94 -10.49 31.06 -6.59
N SER A 95 -11.32 30.98 -5.54
CA SER A 95 -12.73 30.61 -5.67
C SER A 95 -13.49 31.61 -6.53
N GLU A 96 -13.30 32.92 -6.29
CA GLU A 96 -13.93 33.99 -7.07
C GLU A 96 -13.49 33.96 -8.54
N LEU A 97 -12.19 33.95 -8.80
CA LEU A 97 -11.62 33.88 -10.14
C LEU A 97 -11.97 32.56 -10.84
N SER A 98 -12.11 31.45 -10.12
CA SER A 98 -12.59 30.19 -10.66
C SER A 98 -14.06 30.29 -11.08
N ASN A 99 -14.91 30.93 -10.27
CA ASN A 99 -16.29 31.20 -10.65
C ASN A 99 -16.37 32.13 -11.88
N GLN A 100 -15.52 33.17 -11.94
CA GLN A 100 -15.39 34.03 -13.12
C GLN A 100 -14.90 33.25 -14.34
N GLN A 101 -13.97 32.32 -14.17
CA GLN A 101 -13.48 31.45 -15.23
C GLN A 101 -14.60 30.56 -15.79
N VAL A 102 -15.44 29.99 -14.93
CA VAL A 102 -16.63 29.21 -15.34
C VAL A 102 -17.62 30.09 -16.10
N ALA A 103 -17.89 31.31 -15.63
CA ALA A 103 -18.77 32.25 -16.31
C ALA A 103 -18.21 32.69 -17.68
N ASN A 104 -16.92 33.00 -17.76
CA ASN A 104 -16.24 33.39 -18.99
C ASN A 104 -16.20 32.25 -20.00
N LYS A 105 -15.97 31.01 -19.54
CA LYS A 105 -16.08 29.82 -20.38
C LYS A 105 -17.49 29.68 -20.95
N LYS A 106 -18.53 29.82 -20.14
CA LYS A 106 -19.93 29.76 -20.62
C LYS A 106 -20.24 30.84 -21.65
N ASN A 107 -19.72 32.06 -21.47
CA ASN A 107 -19.85 33.13 -22.44
C ASN A 107 -19.11 32.81 -23.75
N LEU A 108 -17.91 32.23 -23.65
CA LEU A 108 -17.11 31.81 -24.79
C LEU A 108 -17.81 30.68 -25.58
N ASP A 109 -18.36 29.68 -24.89
CA ASP A 109 -19.15 28.61 -25.49
C ASP A 109 -20.39 29.17 -26.21
N LYS A 110 -21.05 30.19 -25.64
CA LYS A 110 -22.18 30.87 -26.29
C LYS A 110 -21.76 31.63 -27.54
N ILE A 111 -20.66 32.38 -27.50
CA ILE A 111 -20.14 33.09 -28.68
C ILE A 111 -19.75 32.09 -29.77
N GLN A 112 -19.12 30.97 -29.38
CA GLN A 112 -18.77 29.90 -30.31
C GLN A 112 -20.02 29.31 -30.97
N GLN A 113 -21.08 29.04 -30.21
CA GLN A 113 -22.34 28.56 -30.76
C GLN A 113 -22.93 29.58 -31.76
N GLN A 114 -22.98 30.86 -31.40
CA GLN A 114 -23.47 31.92 -32.29
C GLN A 114 -22.63 32.05 -33.56
N LEU A 115 -21.31 31.88 -33.45
CA LEU A 115 -20.40 31.89 -34.57
C LEU A 115 -20.67 30.73 -35.54
N GLU A 116 -20.85 29.51 -35.01
CA GLU A 116 -21.19 28.35 -35.84
C GLU A 116 -22.56 28.49 -36.51
N GLU A 117 -23.57 28.99 -35.79
CA GLU A 117 -24.89 29.30 -36.36
C GLU A 117 -24.78 30.33 -37.50
N ALA A 118 -24.04 31.43 -37.29
CA ALA A 118 -23.84 32.46 -38.32
C ALA A 118 -23.08 31.93 -39.56
N ARG A 119 -22.13 31.01 -39.36
CA ARG A 119 -21.40 30.33 -40.45
C ARG A 119 -22.31 29.42 -41.25
N ILE A 120 -23.17 28.64 -40.59
CA ILE A 120 -24.16 27.78 -41.24
C ILE A 120 -25.11 28.63 -42.08
N GLU A 121 -25.67 29.70 -41.52
CA GLU A 121 -26.57 30.60 -42.26
C GLU A 121 -25.88 31.23 -43.49
N ALA A 122 -24.60 31.62 -43.37
CA ALA A 122 -23.83 32.12 -44.51
C ALA A 122 -23.62 31.03 -45.58
N ALA A 123 -23.31 29.80 -45.17
CA ALA A 123 -23.12 28.66 -46.06
C ALA A 123 -24.41 28.24 -46.78
N GLU A 124 -25.56 28.32 -46.11
CA GLU A 124 -26.87 28.05 -46.73
C GLU A 124 -27.18 29.02 -47.88
N ILE A 125 -26.86 30.32 -47.71
CA ILE A 125 -27.02 31.31 -48.79
C ILE A 125 -26.11 30.95 -49.98
N VAL A 126 -24.89 30.49 -49.71
CA VAL A 126 -23.94 30.08 -50.75
C VAL A 126 -24.48 28.88 -51.54
N ALA A 127 -25.03 27.89 -50.83
CA ALA A 127 -25.60 26.69 -51.44
C ALA A 127 -26.88 27.00 -52.25
N ASP A 128 -27.82 27.74 -51.67
CA ASP A 128 -29.11 28.08 -52.30
C ASP A 128 -28.93 28.98 -53.54
N LYS A 129 -28.03 29.97 -53.45
CA LYS A 129 -27.81 30.96 -54.51
C LYS A 129 -26.67 30.59 -55.46
N ARG A 130 -26.11 29.37 -55.35
CA ARG A 130 -24.98 28.88 -56.17
C ARG A 130 -23.76 29.81 -56.17
N LEU A 131 -23.47 30.44 -55.04
CA LEU A 131 -22.35 31.39 -54.89
C LEU A 131 -21.00 30.70 -54.64
N GLN A 132 -20.88 29.38 -54.80
CA GLN A 132 -19.67 28.64 -54.49
C GLN A 132 -18.42 29.21 -55.18
N ALA A 133 -18.54 29.57 -56.45
CA ALA A 133 -17.45 30.19 -57.20
C ALA A 133 -17.00 31.53 -56.60
N LEU A 134 -17.90 32.28 -55.96
CA LEU A 134 -17.57 33.53 -55.28
C LEU A 134 -16.84 33.28 -53.97
N VAL A 135 -17.27 32.28 -53.19
CA VAL A 135 -16.59 31.86 -51.95
C VAL A 135 -15.20 31.32 -52.23
N ASP A 136 -15.02 30.54 -53.29
CA ASP A 136 -13.72 30.03 -53.71
C ASP A 136 -12.77 31.17 -54.10
N LEU A 137 -13.30 32.21 -54.78
CA LEU A 137 -12.54 33.42 -55.10
C LEU A 137 -12.18 34.23 -53.86
N ASP A 138 -13.10 34.40 -52.91
CA ASP A 138 -12.83 35.05 -51.61
C ASP A 138 -11.72 34.32 -50.86
N THR A 139 -11.80 32.99 -50.77
CA THR A 139 -10.80 32.14 -50.10
C THR A 139 -9.42 32.26 -50.75
N ARG A 140 -9.35 32.33 -52.09
CA ARG A 140 -8.10 32.54 -52.82
C ARG A 140 -7.54 33.93 -52.59
N ILE A 141 -8.38 34.96 -52.56
CA ILE A 141 -7.95 36.34 -52.28
C ILE A 141 -7.37 36.43 -50.86
N GLU A 142 -8.06 35.87 -49.87
CA GLU A 142 -7.59 35.83 -48.46
C GLU A 142 -6.26 35.07 -48.34
N SER A 143 -6.10 33.93 -49.01
CA SER A 143 -4.84 33.17 -49.07
C SER A 143 -3.69 33.99 -49.69
N MET A 144 -3.96 34.72 -50.78
CA MET A 144 -2.97 35.60 -51.42
C MET A 144 -2.60 36.79 -50.53
N GLU A 145 -3.53 37.32 -49.75
CA GLU A 145 -3.27 38.38 -48.75
C GLU A 145 -2.40 37.91 -47.60
N ALA A 146 -2.65 36.71 -47.09
CA ALA A 146 -1.81 36.07 -46.09
C ALA A 146 -0.39 35.86 -46.63
N ARG A 147 -0.27 35.31 -47.84
CA ARG A 147 1.04 35.11 -48.50
C ARG A 147 1.80 36.41 -48.73
N LEU A 148 1.12 37.47 -49.17
CA LEU A 148 1.75 38.79 -49.31
C LEU A 148 2.26 39.32 -47.97
N SER A 149 1.48 39.16 -46.89
CA SER A 149 1.89 39.59 -45.55
C SER A 149 3.16 38.87 -45.09
N GLU A 150 3.27 37.56 -45.34
CA GLU A 150 4.50 36.79 -45.07
C GLU A 150 5.67 37.26 -45.92
N LEU A 151 5.46 37.49 -47.22
CA LEU A 151 6.50 37.93 -48.15
C LEU A 151 7.04 39.32 -47.79
N TYR A 152 6.17 40.26 -47.38
CA TYR A 152 6.58 41.58 -46.90
C TYR A 152 7.39 41.48 -45.60
N ALA A 153 7.01 40.61 -44.65
CA ALA A 153 7.78 40.37 -43.44
C ALA A 153 9.15 39.71 -43.73
N LEU A 154 9.25 38.93 -44.80
CA LEU A 154 10.50 38.34 -45.28
C LEU A 154 11.37 39.36 -46.01
N GLU A 155 10.79 40.23 -46.83
CA GLU A 155 11.48 41.35 -47.49
C GLU A 155 12.13 42.27 -46.46
N GLU A 156 11.40 42.64 -45.40
CA GLU A 156 11.90 43.50 -44.31
C GLU A 156 13.12 42.90 -43.59
N LYS A 157 13.23 41.57 -43.56
CA LYS A 157 14.33 40.83 -42.92
C LYS A 157 15.41 40.38 -43.90
N CYS A 158 15.28 40.72 -45.18
CA CYS A 158 16.16 40.22 -46.23
C CYS A 158 17.39 41.11 -46.41
N ASP A 159 18.57 40.60 -46.05
CA ASP A 159 19.83 41.35 -46.17
C ASP A 159 20.53 41.17 -47.53
N LYS A 160 20.32 40.06 -48.25
CA LYS A 160 20.91 39.75 -49.57
C LYS A 160 20.00 38.81 -50.40
N PHE A 161 20.03 38.96 -51.73
CA PHE A 161 19.28 38.15 -52.72
C PHE A 161 17.75 38.27 -52.63
N CYS A 162 17.24 39.47 -52.32
CA CYS A 162 15.80 39.73 -52.16
C CYS A 162 15.02 39.78 -53.48
N ASP A 163 15.70 39.71 -54.62
CA ASP A 163 15.09 39.74 -55.96
C ASP A 163 14.04 38.64 -56.15
N GLN A 164 14.25 37.47 -55.54
CA GLN A 164 13.26 36.38 -55.56
C GLN A 164 12.00 36.72 -54.77
N VAL A 165 12.15 37.29 -53.56
CA VAL A 165 11.02 37.71 -52.72
C VAL A 165 10.24 38.85 -53.38
N LEU A 166 10.93 39.83 -53.95
CA LEU A 166 10.31 40.94 -54.70
C LEU A 166 9.55 40.45 -55.95
N THR A 167 10.09 39.44 -56.64
CA THR A 167 9.41 38.82 -57.79
C THR A 167 8.15 38.07 -57.33
N GLU A 168 8.25 37.28 -56.25
CA GLU A 168 7.10 36.57 -55.67
C GLU A 168 6.00 37.54 -55.19
N ILE A 169 6.37 38.67 -54.55
CA ILE A 169 5.41 39.71 -54.17
C ILE A 169 4.65 40.21 -55.41
N LYS A 170 5.39 40.59 -56.46
CA LYS A 170 4.82 41.12 -57.68
C LYS A 170 3.89 40.12 -58.38
N ASP A 171 4.29 38.87 -58.48
CA ASP A 171 3.49 37.81 -59.11
C ASP A 171 2.22 37.53 -58.29
N THR A 172 2.35 37.46 -56.96
CA THR A 172 1.23 37.28 -56.03
C THR A 172 0.23 38.46 -56.11
N GLU A 173 0.72 39.70 -56.25
CA GLU A 173 -0.15 40.87 -56.46
C GLU A 173 -0.91 40.83 -57.79
N VAL A 174 -0.25 40.40 -58.87
CA VAL A 174 -0.88 40.27 -60.19
C VAL A 174 -1.99 39.22 -60.15
N GLU A 175 -1.73 38.08 -59.51
CA GLU A 175 -2.71 37.01 -59.36
C GLU A 175 -3.88 37.42 -58.47
N LYS A 176 -3.60 38.09 -57.34
CA LYS A 176 -4.63 38.70 -56.48
C LYS A 176 -5.52 39.67 -57.28
N LYS A 177 -4.93 40.58 -58.07
CA LYS A 177 -5.69 41.53 -58.90
C LYS A 177 -6.62 40.83 -59.89
N LYS A 178 -6.18 39.70 -60.46
CA LYS A 178 -7.02 38.87 -61.34
C LYS A 178 -8.21 38.30 -60.58
N PHE A 179 -8.00 37.65 -59.44
CA PHE A 179 -9.10 37.11 -58.64
C PHE A 179 -10.08 38.18 -58.15
N VAL A 180 -9.59 39.38 -57.79
CA VAL A 180 -10.46 40.51 -57.42
C VAL A 180 -11.34 40.95 -58.59
N LYS A 181 -10.81 40.95 -59.82
CA LYS A 181 -11.58 41.29 -61.03
C LYS A 181 -12.64 40.23 -61.31
N ASP A 182 -12.28 38.96 -61.26
CA ASP A 182 -13.19 37.83 -61.48
C ASP A 182 -14.31 37.82 -60.44
N ARG A 183 -13.97 38.08 -59.16
CA ARG A 183 -14.93 38.24 -58.06
C ARG A 183 -15.93 39.37 -58.35
N ARG A 184 -15.46 40.54 -58.81
CA ARG A 184 -16.34 41.69 -59.12
C ARG A 184 -17.32 41.38 -60.24
N ALA A 185 -16.89 40.67 -61.29
CA ALA A 185 -17.77 40.27 -62.38
C ALA A 185 -18.88 39.35 -61.87
N LEU A 186 -18.51 38.30 -61.12
CA LEU A 186 -19.45 37.32 -60.57
C LEU A 186 -20.40 37.94 -59.52
N ALA A 187 -19.93 38.95 -58.79
CA ALA A 187 -20.73 39.67 -57.81
C ALA A 187 -21.79 40.59 -58.45
N LEU A 188 -21.50 41.18 -59.61
CA LEU A 188 -22.47 42.00 -60.36
C LEU A 188 -23.64 41.16 -60.88
N GLU A 189 -23.36 39.93 -61.32
CA GLU A 189 -24.38 38.98 -61.79
C GLU A 189 -25.31 38.49 -60.67
N ASN A 190 -24.85 38.53 -59.41
CA ASN A 190 -25.54 37.97 -58.25
C ASN A 190 -25.73 39.01 -57.13
N ALA A 191 -25.90 40.28 -57.47
CA ALA A 191 -25.76 41.42 -56.54
C ALA A 191 -26.58 41.30 -55.24
N GLU A 192 -27.85 40.88 -55.30
CA GLU A 192 -28.70 40.73 -54.10
C GLU A 192 -28.24 39.58 -53.21
N ALA A 193 -27.91 38.43 -53.81
CA ALA A 193 -27.43 37.24 -53.09
C ALA A 193 -26.08 37.50 -52.43
N VAL A 194 -25.18 38.21 -53.11
CA VAL A 194 -23.89 38.64 -52.57
C VAL A 194 -24.06 39.61 -51.43
N LYS A 195 -24.99 40.56 -51.52
CA LYS A 195 -25.28 41.49 -50.42
C LYS A 195 -25.81 40.76 -49.18
N ALA A 196 -26.67 39.76 -49.37
CA ALA A 196 -27.19 38.94 -48.27
C ALA A 196 -26.09 38.08 -47.64
N TYR A 197 -25.26 37.41 -48.46
CA TYR A 197 -24.11 36.65 -48.01
C TYR A 197 -23.10 37.52 -47.25
N GLN A 198 -22.71 38.67 -47.79
CA GLN A 198 -21.76 39.58 -47.16
C GLN A 198 -22.26 40.03 -45.78
N LYS A 199 -23.54 40.37 -45.65
CA LYS A 199 -24.13 40.73 -44.35
C LYS A 199 -24.00 39.62 -43.31
N LYS A 200 -24.17 38.35 -43.71
CA LYS A 200 -24.00 37.19 -42.80
C LYS A 200 -22.54 36.90 -42.51
N LYS A 201 -21.66 37.00 -43.52
CA LYS A 201 -20.21 36.90 -43.36
C LYS A 201 -19.69 37.95 -42.37
N ASP A 202 -20.10 39.21 -42.51
CA ASP A 202 -19.70 40.30 -41.60
C ASP A 202 -20.10 40.01 -40.14
N VAL A 203 -21.28 39.39 -39.92
CA VAL A 203 -21.72 38.96 -38.58
C VAL A 203 -20.84 37.82 -38.05
N ALA A 204 -20.51 36.83 -38.88
CA ALA A 204 -19.62 35.73 -38.50
C ALA A 204 -18.19 36.25 -38.19
N ASP A 205 -17.65 37.17 -38.98
CA ASP A 205 -16.32 37.76 -38.78
C ASP A 205 -16.27 38.61 -37.50
N ALA A 206 -17.33 39.36 -37.20
CA ALA A 206 -17.46 40.09 -35.94
C ALA A 206 -17.53 39.13 -34.73
N LEU A 207 -18.28 38.03 -34.84
CA LEU A 207 -18.34 37.00 -33.79
C LEU A 207 -17.01 36.27 -33.61
N GLN A 208 -16.27 36.01 -34.68
CA GLN A 208 -14.94 35.41 -34.63
C GLN A 208 -13.93 36.31 -33.94
N THR A 209 -13.98 37.62 -34.20
CA THR A 209 -13.14 38.62 -33.51
C THR A 209 -13.48 38.65 -32.02
N ASN A 210 -14.77 38.75 -31.67
CA ASN A 210 -15.23 38.71 -30.28
C ASN A 210 -14.82 37.41 -29.57
N PHE A 211 -14.88 36.27 -30.25
CA PHE A 211 -14.42 34.99 -29.73
C PHE A 211 -12.92 35.01 -29.42
N ASN A 212 -12.10 35.50 -30.35
CA ASN A 212 -10.65 35.57 -30.17
C ASN A 212 -10.27 36.49 -29.00
N ASP A 213 -10.94 37.65 -28.87
CA ASP A 213 -10.73 38.60 -27.78
C ASP A 213 -11.14 38.00 -26.42
N ALA A 214 -12.31 37.34 -26.36
CA ALA A 214 -12.78 36.66 -25.16
C ALA A 214 -11.85 35.50 -24.76
N ASN A 215 -11.39 34.71 -25.73
CA ASN A 215 -10.49 33.58 -25.49
C ASN A 215 -9.11 34.04 -25.01
N SER A 216 -8.54 35.10 -25.60
CA SER A 216 -7.26 35.66 -25.15
C SER A 216 -7.33 36.16 -23.71
N THR A 217 -8.43 36.83 -23.35
CA THR A 217 -8.70 37.30 -21.98
C THR A 217 -8.81 36.12 -21.01
N PHE A 218 -9.54 35.07 -21.39
CA PHE A 218 -9.67 33.85 -20.60
C PHE A 218 -8.31 33.15 -20.35
N ILE A 219 -7.48 33.04 -21.40
CA ILE A 219 -6.14 32.44 -21.29
C ILE A 219 -5.25 33.26 -20.34
N LYS A 220 -5.28 34.59 -20.46
CA LYS A 220 -4.50 35.50 -19.61
C LYS A 220 -4.89 35.36 -18.13
N GLN A 221 -6.18 35.39 -17.81
CA GLN A 221 -6.67 35.21 -16.44
C GLN A 221 -6.26 33.86 -15.85
N ARG A 222 -6.35 32.78 -16.65
CA ARG A 222 -5.91 31.45 -16.22
C ARG A 222 -4.40 31.40 -15.95
N ALA A 223 -3.59 32.07 -16.76
CA ALA A 223 -2.14 32.15 -16.57
C ALA A 223 -1.79 32.92 -15.28
N GLU A 224 -2.44 34.06 -15.03
CA GLU A 224 -2.27 34.86 -13.81
C GLU A 224 -2.63 34.05 -12.55
N LEU A 225 -3.74 33.31 -12.58
CA LEU A 225 -4.13 32.40 -11.50
C LEU A 225 -3.08 31.34 -11.17
N LEU A 226 -2.51 30.72 -12.20
CA LEU A 226 -1.47 29.71 -12.03
C LEU A 226 -0.17 30.32 -11.50
N ALA A 227 0.19 31.51 -11.96
CA ALA A 227 1.36 32.25 -11.48
C ALA A 227 1.23 32.59 -9.99
N ILE A 228 0.11 33.18 -9.56
CA ILE A 228 -0.17 33.51 -8.15
C ILE A 228 -0.08 32.25 -7.28
N ARG A 229 -0.70 31.15 -7.72
CA ARG A 229 -0.66 29.88 -6.97
C ARG A 229 0.75 29.30 -6.89
N SER A 230 1.53 29.40 -7.97
CA SER A 230 2.91 28.90 -8.00
C SER A 230 3.80 29.70 -7.06
N GLU A 231 3.78 31.03 -7.18
CA GLU A 231 4.57 31.94 -6.35
C GLU A 231 4.22 31.79 -4.87
N PHE A 232 2.93 31.68 -4.54
CA PHE A 232 2.50 31.41 -3.16
C PHE A 232 3.08 30.10 -2.62
N ASN A 233 2.99 29.01 -3.39
CA ASN A 233 3.51 27.71 -2.96
C ASN A 233 5.03 27.74 -2.80
N GLU A 234 5.76 28.48 -3.65
CA GLU A 234 7.20 28.62 -3.54
C GLU A 234 7.60 29.44 -2.33
N MET A 235 6.95 30.58 -2.08
CA MET A 235 7.16 31.37 -0.87
C MET A 235 6.85 30.56 0.38
N TYR A 236 5.70 29.88 0.40
CA TYR A 236 5.31 29.05 1.53
C TYR A 236 6.33 27.94 1.76
N LYS A 237 6.75 27.19 0.73
CA LYS A 237 7.80 26.16 0.87
C LYS A 237 9.13 26.73 1.37
N THR A 238 9.49 27.92 0.89
CA THR A 238 10.75 28.58 1.23
C THR A 238 10.77 28.97 2.69
N PHE A 239 9.76 29.71 3.17
CA PHE A 239 9.73 30.19 4.55
C PHE A 239 9.26 29.12 5.54
N ALA A 240 8.29 28.28 5.17
CA ALA A 240 7.70 27.32 6.09
C ALA A 240 8.66 26.26 6.60
N LYS A 241 9.75 25.97 5.88
CA LYS A 241 10.76 24.98 6.27
C LYS A 241 11.99 25.59 6.97
N MET A 242 12.13 26.91 6.98
CA MET A 242 13.23 27.55 7.68
C MET A 242 13.12 27.25 9.18
N GLU A 243 14.24 26.91 9.82
CA GLU A 243 14.27 26.75 11.28
C GLU A 243 13.88 28.09 11.92
N GLY A 244 12.86 28.08 12.77
CA GLY A 244 12.41 29.24 13.56
C GLY A 244 12.93 29.21 15.00
N GLY A 245 13.16 28.02 15.54
CA GLY A 245 13.75 27.88 16.87
C GLY A 245 13.77 26.44 17.37
N ARG A 246 14.09 26.28 18.66
CA ARG A 246 14.19 24.99 19.33
C ARG A 246 13.38 25.00 20.62
N ALA A 247 12.61 23.95 20.82
CA ALA A 247 11.88 23.70 22.06
C ALA A 247 12.49 22.50 22.78
N ALA A 248 12.56 22.59 24.10
CA ALA A 248 13.11 21.51 24.91
C ALA A 248 11.99 20.49 25.17
N LEU A 249 12.26 19.25 24.79
CA LEU A 249 11.35 18.13 24.93
C LEU A 249 11.82 17.25 26.07
N ASN A 250 11.06 17.22 27.15
CA ASN A 250 11.29 16.34 28.29
C ASN A 250 10.09 15.42 28.46
N TYR A 251 10.37 14.12 28.42
CA TYR A 251 9.37 13.08 28.42
C TYR A 251 9.73 11.98 29.43
N GLU A 252 8.76 11.61 30.25
CA GLU A 252 8.83 10.47 31.16
C GLU A 252 7.64 9.56 30.92
N SER A 253 7.93 8.29 30.62
CA SER A 253 6.89 7.29 30.36
C SER A 253 6.10 6.91 31.59
N ASN A 254 6.68 7.06 32.79
CA ASN A 254 6.20 6.43 34.01
C ASN A 254 6.12 4.89 33.92
N TRP A 255 6.79 4.26 32.95
CA TRP A 255 6.74 2.80 32.76
C TRP A 255 7.29 2.05 33.97
N ASP A 256 8.37 2.54 34.57
CA ASP A 256 8.91 1.99 35.83
C ASP A 256 7.95 2.20 37.01
N SER A 257 7.35 3.37 37.13
CA SER A 257 6.36 3.63 38.18
C SER A 257 5.12 2.74 38.05
N ASN A 258 4.66 2.47 36.82
CA ASN A 258 3.56 1.53 36.56
C ASN A 258 3.96 0.11 36.99
N LEU A 259 5.20 -0.30 36.69
CA LEU A 259 5.71 -1.61 37.05
C LEU A 259 5.77 -1.81 38.57
N ASP A 260 6.27 -0.81 39.30
CA ASP A 260 6.36 -0.86 40.76
C ASP A 260 4.97 -0.86 41.42
N LYS A 261 4.03 -0.08 40.87
CA LYS A 261 2.62 -0.10 41.33
C LYS A 261 1.98 -1.48 41.14
N LEU A 262 2.16 -2.09 39.98
CA LEU A 262 1.65 -3.44 39.69
C LEU A 262 2.23 -4.50 40.64
N ARG A 263 3.54 -4.45 40.91
CA ARG A 263 4.22 -5.35 41.86
C ARG A 263 3.69 -5.20 43.28
N ASN A 264 3.43 -3.97 43.72
CA ASN A 264 2.91 -3.69 45.06
C ASN A 264 1.45 -4.15 45.21
N GLU A 265 0.62 -3.93 44.19
CA GLU A 265 -0.80 -4.31 44.21
C GLU A 265 -1.02 -5.83 44.03
N ASN A 266 -0.08 -6.52 43.37
CA ASN A 266 -0.23 -7.92 42.98
C ASN A 266 1.03 -8.74 43.35
N PRO A 267 1.35 -8.93 44.64
CA PRO A 267 2.58 -9.59 45.08
C PRO A 267 2.68 -11.08 44.70
N ALA A 268 1.56 -11.69 44.28
CA ALA A 268 1.53 -13.07 43.80
C ALA A 268 2.06 -13.24 42.36
N PHE A 269 2.27 -12.14 41.63
CA PHE A 269 2.69 -12.12 40.24
C PHE A 269 4.08 -11.50 40.08
N GLN A 270 4.80 -11.92 39.05
CA GLN A 270 6.08 -11.34 38.65
C GLN A 270 5.85 -10.43 37.45
N PHE A 271 6.21 -9.15 37.58
CA PHE A 271 6.08 -8.18 36.49
C PHE A 271 7.43 -7.79 35.92
N GLU A 272 7.53 -7.83 34.59
CA GLU A 272 8.70 -7.41 33.81
C GLU A 272 8.29 -6.50 32.65
N LYS A 273 9.19 -5.61 32.22
CA LYS A 273 8.96 -4.82 31.00
C LYS A 273 9.03 -5.74 29.78
N ILE A 274 8.11 -5.57 28.85
CA ILE A 274 8.26 -6.23 27.55
C ILE A 274 9.44 -5.64 26.78
N GLN A 275 10.15 -6.47 26.02
CA GLN A 275 11.12 -5.96 25.05
C GLN A 275 10.38 -5.33 23.87
N THR A 276 10.77 -4.12 23.49
CA THR A 276 10.20 -3.39 22.35
C THR A 276 11.25 -3.17 21.28
N ASN A 277 10.85 -3.28 20.01
CA ASN A 277 11.71 -3.05 18.84
C ASN A 277 11.08 -1.98 17.91
N ASN A 278 11.86 -1.50 16.95
CA ASN A 278 11.41 -0.57 15.90
C ASN A 278 10.65 0.66 16.44
N ALA A 279 11.10 1.18 17.60
CA ALA A 279 10.43 2.32 18.21
C ALA A 279 10.64 3.58 17.36
N LYS A 280 9.54 4.28 17.06
CA LYS A 280 9.53 5.50 16.26
C LYS A 280 8.78 6.60 17.01
N LEU A 281 9.38 7.77 17.09
CA LEU A 281 8.83 8.98 17.67
C LEU A 281 8.30 9.90 16.58
N PHE A 282 7.05 10.30 16.73
CA PHE A 282 6.39 11.32 15.92
C PHE A 282 6.04 12.51 16.83
N THR A 283 6.28 13.72 16.33
CA THR A 283 5.87 14.97 16.97
C THR A 283 4.90 15.72 16.07
N SER A 284 3.85 16.31 16.65
CA SER A 284 2.90 17.18 15.95
C SER A 284 2.44 18.31 16.86
N ILE A 285 1.98 19.42 16.28
CA ILE A 285 1.27 20.45 17.05
C ILE A 285 -0.20 20.04 17.13
N ASN A 286 -0.72 19.83 18.34
CA ASN A 286 -2.09 19.35 18.55
C ASN A 286 -3.08 20.46 18.92
N SER A 287 -2.59 21.68 19.14
CA SER A 287 -3.37 22.77 19.72
C SER A 287 -3.97 23.74 18.70
N VAL A 288 -3.67 23.60 17.39
CA VAL A 288 -4.10 24.56 16.37
C VAL A 288 -4.54 23.83 15.11
N SER A 289 -5.80 24.00 14.69
CA SER A 289 -6.38 23.34 13.49
C SER A 289 -5.84 23.90 12.17
N ASP A 290 -5.40 25.15 12.18
CA ASP A 290 -5.14 25.94 10.96
C ASP A 290 -3.64 26.01 10.61
N ILE A 291 -2.82 25.22 11.30
CA ILE A 291 -1.37 25.13 11.10
C ILE A 291 -1.04 23.76 10.52
N PRO A 292 -0.33 23.69 9.37
CA PRO A 292 0.16 22.42 8.84
C PRO A 292 1.11 21.76 9.83
N THR A 293 0.63 20.69 10.48
CA THR A 293 1.31 20.01 11.57
C THR A 293 2.56 19.26 11.11
N ASP A 294 2.58 18.84 9.85
CA ASP A 294 3.67 18.11 9.19
C ASP A 294 4.90 18.98 8.91
N LEU A 295 4.73 20.30 8.78
CA LEU A 295 5.81 21.24 8.51
C LEU A 295 6.30 21.96 9.76
N ALA A 296 5.64 21.78 10.90
CA ALA A 296 5.97 22.47 12.14
C ALA A 296 7.32 22.03 12.74
N VAL A 297 7.71 20.77 12.52
CA VAL A 297 8.93 20.16 13.06
C VAL A 297 9.88 19.83 11.91
N VAL A 298 11.07 20.43 11.94
CA VAL A 298 12.14 20.23 10.94
C VAL A 298 13.05 19.06 11.33
N GLY A 299 13.14 18.75 12.63
CA GLY A 299 13.95 17.65 13.09
C GLY A 299 14.01 17.47 14.59
N TYR A 300 14.79 16.46 14.99
CA TYR A 300 14.95 16.01 16.37
C TYR A 300 16.43 16.03 16.75
N GLU A 301 16.79 16.70 17.83
CA GLU A 301 18.11 16.65 18.45
C GLU A 301 18.06 15.70 19.65
N ILE A 302 17.74 14.44 19.35
CA ILE A 302 17.59 13.34 20.31
C ILE A 302 18.38 12.17 19.75
N ALA A 303 19.00 11.38 20.62
CA ALA A 303 19.75 10.19 20.21
C ALA A 303 18.83 9.22 19.43
N GLY A 304 19.15 8.96 18.17
CA GLY A 304 18.38 8.10 17.28
C GLY A 304 18.75 8.32 15.82
N ILE A 305 18.04 7.66 14.92
CA ILE A 305 18.20 7.80 13.47
C ILE A 305 17.09 8.70 12.95
N GLN A 306 17.45 9.91 12.52
CA GLN A 306 16.48 10.86 11.97
C GLN A 306 16.01 10.42 10.58
N LYS A 307 14.70 10.39 10.39
CA LYS A 307 14.02 10.23 9.09
C LYS A 307 13.16 11.47 8.84
N GLU A 308 12.60 11.60 7.63
CA GLU A 308 11.88 12.81 7.22
C GLU A 308 10.76 13.22 8.19
N ASN A 309 10.01 12.27 8.74
CA ASN A 309 8.83 12.56 9.57
C ASN A 309 8.88 11.96 10.99
N TYR A 310 9.93 11.21 11.32
CA TYR A 310 10.04 10.53 12.61
C TYR A 310 11.49 10.31 13.02
N LEU A 311 11.68 10.08 14.31
CA LEU A 311 12.95 9.63 14.88
C LEU A 311 12.85 8.15 15.22
N GLU A 312 13.72 7.34 14.63
CA GLU A 312 13.84 5.92 14.94
C GLU A 312 14.79 5.71 16.13
N LEU A 313 14.38 4.89 17.09
CA LEU A 313 15.13 4.55 18.30
C LEU A 313 15.52 3.08 18.27
N PRO A 314 16.78 2.74 17.90
CA PRO A 314 17.23 1.35 17.80
C PRO A 314 17.18 0.57 19.12
N ALA A 315 17.24 1.28 20.25
CA ALA A 315 17.19 0.68 21.59
C ALA A 315 15.77 0.30 22.04
N GLY A 316 14.73 0.59 21.24
CA GLY A 316 13.33 0.35 21.60
C GLY A 316 12.69 1.55 22.31
N PHE A 317 11.53 1.31 22.93
CA PHE A 317 10.76 2.30 23.65
C PHE A 317 11.50 2.73 24.93
N PRO A 318 11.85 4.02 25.07
CA PRO A 318 12.63 4.48 26.21
C PRO A 318 11.74 4.82 27.42
N GLY A 319 12.29 4.62 28.62
CA GLY A 319 11.62 5.02 29.86
C GLY A 319 11.50 6.54 30.03
N ALA A 320 12.48 7.29 29.53
CA ALA A 320 12.49 8.74 29.50
C ALA A 320 13.29 9.22 28.28
N ILE A 321 12.93 10.40 27.76
CA ILE A 321 13.65 11.08 26.68
C ILE A 321 13.80 12.55 27.06
N SER A 322 15.00 13.07 26.88
CA SER A 322 15.30 14.49 26.96
C SER A 322 16.06 14.89 25.71
N GLY A 323 15.67 16.00 25.08
CA GLY A 323 16.40 16.58 23.96
C GLY A 323 15.67 17.78 23.40
N ASN A 324 16.03 18.19 22.18
CA ASN A 324 15.37 19.33 21.54
C ASN A 324 14.62 18.90 20.29
N ILE A 325 13.51 19.57 20.02
CA ILE A 325 12.86 19.56 18.71
C ILE A 325 13.22 20.85 17.98
N ARG A 326 13.62 20.73 16.71
CA ARG A 326 13.87 21.86 15.82
C ARG A 326 12.57 22.21 15.13
N LEU A 327 12.06 23.41 15.43
CA LEU A 327 10.81 23.91 14.89
C LEU A 327 11.09 24.75 13.66
N SER A 328 10.20 24.66 12.69
CA SER A 328 10.21 25.57 11.55
C SER A 328 9.62 26.92 11.93
N LEU A 329 9.60 27.88 11.01
CA LEU A 329 8.84 29.12 11.21
C LEU A 329 7.34 28.86 11.39
N VAL A 330 6.78 27.84 10.70
CA VAL A 330 5.37 27.44 10.91
C VAL A 330 5.14 26.94 12.34
N GLY A 331 6.11 26.23 12.91
CA GLY A 331 6.01 25.74 14.29
C GLY A 331 6.34 26.79 15.36
N ALA A 332 7.29 27.69 15.10
CA ALA A 332 7.82 28.63 16.09
C ALA A 332 7.10 29.98 16.10
N CYS A 333 6.75 30.54 14.94
CA CYS A 333 6.15 31.88 14.86
C CYS A 333 4.82 32.02 15.60
N PRO A 334 3.88 31.07 15.53
CA PRO A 334 2.63 31.20 16.29
C PRO A 334 2.86 31.15 17.81
N MET A 335 4.01 30.63 18.30
CA MET A 335 4.34 30.60 19.73
C MET A 335 4.78 31.97 20.25
N ILE A 336 5.37 32.78 19.37
CA ILE A 336 5.93 34.09 19.71
C ILE A 336 4.94 35.20 19.38
N HIS A 337 4.27 35.07 18.25
CA HIS A 337 3.32 36.02 17.69
C HIS A 337 1.98 35.36 17.38
N PRO A 338 1.24 34.86 18.39
CA PRO A 338 -0.06 34.22 18.18
C PRO A 338 -1.04 35.14 17.43
N GLU A 339 -0.92 36.46 17.58
CA GLU A 339 -1.72 37.46 16.89
C GLU A 339 -1.60 37.46 15.37
N TYR A 340 -0.49 36.95 14.81
CA TYR A 340 -0.32 36.86 13.36
C TYR A 340 -1.03 35.65 12.74
N PHE A 341 -1.46 34.70 13.58
CA PHE A 341 -2.02 33.41 13.20
C PHE A 341 -3.47 33.25 13.70
N ASP A 342 -4.10 34.35 14.14
CA ASP A 342 -5.45 34.40 14.73
C ASP A 342 -5.64 33.47 15.95
N ILE A 343 -4.58 33.22 16.70
CA ILE A 343 -4.63 32.43 17.93
C ILE A 343 -4.97 33.37 19.09
N GLU A 344 -5.91 32.95 19.96
CA GLU A 344 -6.33 33.74 21.12
C GLU A 344 -5.13 34.18 21.98
N LYS A 345 -5.12 35.47 22.35
CA LYS A 345 -4.09 36.05 23.22
C LYS A 345 -4.07 35.29 24.55
N GLY A 346 -2.96 34.62 24.80
CA GLY A 346 -2.77 33.80 26.01
C GLY A 346 -2.31 32.38 25.71
N TYR A 347 -2.37 31.90 24.47
CA TYR A 347 -1.65 30.71 23.98
C TYR A 347 -0.21 31.09 23.63
N GLY A 348 0.64 31.23 24.65
CA GLY A 348 2.08 31.48 24.47
C GLY A 348 2.88 30.20 24.23
N ALA A 349 4.20 30.35 24.07
CA ALA A 349 5.15 29.25 23.97
C ALA A 349 5.05 28.22 25.12
N ASP A 350 4.50 28.62 26.26
CA ASP A 350 4.26 27.83 27.47
C ASP A 350 2.94 27.03 27.45
N LYS A 351 2.02 27.34 26.51
CA LYS A 351 0.69 26.71 26.42
C LYS A 351 0.44 25.94 25.14
N MET A 352 1.32 26.04 24.14
CA MET A 352 1.22 25.18 22.97
C MET A 352 1.53 23.73 23.32
N ALA A 353 0.55 22.88 23.02
CA ALA A 353 0.63 21.45 23.20
C ALA A 353 1.21 20.78 21.95
N TYR A 354 2.36 20.12 22.12
CA TYR A 354 2.85 19.16 21.15
C TYR A 354 2.30 17.78 21.49
N GLY A 355 1.67 17.16 20.51
CA GLY A 355 1.43 15.73 20.51
C GLY A 355 2.72 15.00 20.29
N LEU A 356 2.97 13.99 21.11
CA LEU A 356 3.97 12.98 20.80
C LEU A 356 3.25 11.67 20.63
N THR A 357 3.75 10.86 19.71
CA THR A 357 3.28 9.50 19.52
C THR A 357 4.48 8.60 19.33
N PHE A 358 4.53 7.53 20.10
CA PHE A 358 5.48 6.45 19.93
C PHE A 358 4.78 5.26 19.28
N THR A 359 5.34 4.75 18.19
CA THR A 359 4.95 3.44 17.65
C THR A 359 6.09 2.47 17.87
N TYR A 360 5.80 1.25 18.30
CA TYR A 360 6.81 0.22 18.51
C TYR A 360 6.22 -1.17 18.29
N ASP A 361 7.09 -2.15 18.14
CA ASP A 361 6.69 -3.54 18.03
C ASP A 361 7.10 -4.30 19.29
N PHE A 362 6.30 -5.29 19.70
CA PHE A 362 6.63 -6.19 20.80
C PHE A 362 6.46 -7.66 20.38
N PRO A 363 7.25 -8.60 20.93
CA PRO A 363 7.11 -10.01 20.63
C PRO A 363 5.85 -10.60 21.28
N ALA A 364 5.07 -11.35 20.51
CA ALA A 364 3.91 -12.09 20.96
C ALA A 364 4.00 -13.55 20.46
N ALA A 365 4.03 -14.49 21.40
CA ALA A 365 3.87 -15.90 21.14
C ALA A 365 2.40 -16.24 20.88
N TYR A 366 2.18 -17.24 20.05
CA TYR A 366 0.88 -17.88 19.88
C TYR A 366 1.08 -19.36 19.61
N HIS A 367 0.15 -20.17 20.10
CA HIS A 367 0.14 -21.61 19.84
C HIS A 367 -0.79 -21.94 18.69
N LEU A 368 -0.23 -22.67 17.74
CA LEU A 368 -0.93 -23.25 16.62
C LEU A 368 -1.08 -24.73 16.88
N LYS A 369 -2.32 -25.22 16.84
CA LYS A 369 -2.61 -26.65 16.92
C LYS A 369 -3.26 -27.08 15.61
N ALA A 370 -2.61 -27.99 14.89
CA ALA A 370 -3.17 -28.63 13.71
C ALA A 370 -3.49 -30.08 14.07
N THR A 371 -4.72 -30.52 13.82
CA THR A 371 -5.12 -31.91 14.03
C THR A 371 -5.40 -32.53 12.67
N ALA A 372 -4.54 -33.46 12.24
CA ALA A 372 -4.82 -34.23 11.03
C ALA A 372 -5.61 -35.48 11.38
N LYS A 373 -6.75 -35.67 10.72
CA LYS A 373 -7.52 -36.91 10.74
C LYS A 373 -7.37 -37.60 9.40
N TYR A 374 -7.02 -38.87 9.43
CA TYR A 374 -6.82 -39.63 8.22
C TYR A 374 -7.26 -41.07 8.32
N ASN A 375 -7.82 -41.59 7.23
CA ASN A 375 -8.25 -42.98 7.14
C ASN A 375 -7.24 -43.77 6.30
N MET A 376 -6.61 -44.76 6.95
CA MET A 376 -5.55 -45.55 6.34
C MET A 376 -5.98 -46.40 5.17
N TYR A 377 -7.17 -46.97 5.27
CA TYR A 377 -7.75 -47.75 4.20
C TYR A 377 -8.06 -46.89 2.95
N LYS A 378 -8.62 -45.69 3.12
CA LYS A 378 -8.96 -44.79 2.00
C LYS A 378 -7.74 -44.18 1.33
N LEU A 379 -6.74 -43.77 2.11
CA LEU A 379 -5.45 -43.30 1.58
C LEU A 379 -4.76 -44.41 0.76
N TYR A 380 -4.80 -45.64 1.27
CA TYR A 380 -4.25 -46.81 0.61
C TYR A 380 -4.95 -47.16 -0.71
N THR A 381 -6.28 -47.35 -0.70
CA THR A 381 -7.05 -47.76 -1.88
C THR A 381 -6.92 -46.77 -3.04
N LYS A 382 -6.92 -45.47 -2.75
CA LYS A 382 -6.74 -44.43 -3.77
C LYS A 382 -5.31 -44.41 -4.36
N THR A 383 -4.27 -44.64 -3.54
CA THR A 383 -2.86 -44.73 -3.98
C THR A 383 -2.61 -45.94 -4.90
N VAL A 384 -3.27 -47.07 -4.62
CA VAL A 384 -3.18 -48.27 -5.48
C VAL A 384 -3.96 -48.08 -6.78
N SER A 385 -5.16 -47.50 -6.74
CA SER A 385 -5.95 -47.25 -7.95
C SER A 385 -5.29 -46.27 -8.92
N SER A 386 -4.54 -45.27 -8.41
CA SER A 386 -3.78 -44.34 -9.24
C SER A 386 -2.56 -45.00 -9.89
N GLY A 387 -2.00 -46.07 -9.29
CA GLY A 387 -0.90 -46.84 -9.87
C GLY A 387 -1.33 -47.90 -10.90
N SER A 388 -2.60 -48.32 -10.90
CA SER A 388 -3.09 -49.39 -11.77
C SER A 388 -3.66 -48.94 -13.12
N SER A 389 -3.82 -47.63 -13.35
CA SER A 389 -4.37 -47.10 -14.61
C SER A 389 -3.55 -45.91 -15.12
N GLY A 390 -2.40 -46.19 -15.71
CA GLY A 390 -1.54 -45.19 -16.38
C GLY A 390 -0.18 -45.05 -15.69
N GLY A 391 0.90 -45.25 -16.46
CA GLY A 391 2.26 -45.20 -15.95
C GLY A 391 2.58 -43.87 -15.24
N PHE A 392 3.30 -43.97 -14.13
CA PHE A 392 3.67 -42.90 -13.19
C PHE A 392 4.47 -41.72 -13.81
N PHE A 393 4.72 -41.72 -15.13
CA PHE A 393 5.55 -40.74 -15.85
C PHE A 393 4.95 -40.30 -17.20
N SER A 394 3.62 -40.22 -17.31
CA SER A 394 2.98 -39.43 -18.37
C SER A 394 3.09 -37.94 -18.01
N SER A 395 3.98 -37.20 -18.69
CA SER A 395 4.36 -35.81 -18.45
C SER A 395 3.27 -34.75 -18.65
N HIS A 396 2.00 -35.13 -18.82
CA HIS A 396 0.91 -34.18 -18.97
C HIS A 396 0.16 -34.00 -17.66
N SER A 397 0.58 -32.97 -16.93
CA SER A 397 -0.12 -32.25 -15.87
C SER A 397 -1.22 -33.04 -15.13
N TRP A 398 -0.86 -33.67 -14.02
CA TRP A 398 -1.79 -33.75 -12.90
C TRP A 398 -2.26 -32.32 -12.60
N THR A 399 -3.52 -32.02 -12.89
CA THR A 399 -4.05 -30.69 -12.65
C THR A 399 -4.26 -30.51 -11.15
N ASN A 400 -3.86 -29.34 -10.64
CA ASN A 400 -3.90 -28.88 -9.25
C ASN A 400 -5.26 -29.06 -8.53
N VAL A 401 -6.32 -29.44 -9.27
CA VAL A 401 -7.68 -29.68 -8.79
C VAL A 401 -7.86 -31.12 -8.31
N GLU A 402 -7.36 -32.12 -9.02
CA GLU A 402 -7.49 -33.53 -8.63
C GLU A 402 -6.63 -33.86 -7.40
N GLU A 403 -5.47 -33.24 -7.25
CA GLU A 403 -4.63 -33.38 -6.05
C GLU A 403 -5.29 -32.79 -4.79
N ARG A 404 -6.13 -31.75 -4.95
CA ARG A 404 -6.93 -31.15 -3.86
C ARG A 404 -8.15 -32.00 -3.46
N THR A 405 -8.80 -32.69 -4.41
CA THR A 405 -9.89 -33.65 -4.11
C THR A 405 -9.38 -35.03 -3.68
N PHE A 406 -8.18 -35.43 -4.11
CA PHE A 406 -7.52 -36.70 -3.80
C PHE A 406 -7.40 -36.94 -2.28
N PHE A 407 -7.16 -35.89 -1.50
CA PHE A 407 -6.94 -35.98 -0.05
C PHE A 407 -8.13 -35.64 0.85
N ARG A 408 -9.11 -34.86 0.39
CA ARG A 408 -10.21 -34.38 1.27
C ARG A 408 -11.01 -35.50 1.96
N ASP A 409 -11.15 -36.67 1.32
CA ASP A 409 -11.90 -37.82 1.84
C ASP A 409 -11.10 -38.72 2.81
N GLY A 410 -9.78 -38.55 2.86
CA GLY A 410 -8.86 -39.48 3.52
C GLY A 410 -7.83 -38.81 4.43
N PHE A 411 -7.65 -37.49 4.33
CA PHE A 411 -6.77 -36.66 5.14
C PHE A 411 -7.39 -35.26 5.25
N SER A 412 -7.74 -34.86 6.47
CA SER A 412 -8.26 -33.52 6.79
C SER A 412 -7.43 -32.92 7.89
N VAL A 413 -7.10 -31.63 7.79
CA VAL A 413 -6.37 -30.91 8.83
C VAL A 413 -7.29 -29.86 9.41
N ASP A 414 -7.65 -30.07 10.68
CA ASP A 414 -8.38 -29.10 11.47
C ASP A 414 -7.36 -28.16 12.12
N TRP A 415 -7.31 -26.91 11.66
CA TRP A 415 -6.45 -25.87 12.22
C TRP A 415 -7.17 -25.15 13.36
N ILE A 416 -6.56 -25.14 14.54
CA ILE A 416 -7.00 -24.39 15.71
C ILE A 416 -5.89 -23.38 16.04
N SER A 417 -6.16 -22.11 15.72
CA SER A 417 -5.32 -20.97 16.10
C SER A 417 -5.93 -20.29 17.33
N GLN A 418 -5.09 -19.90 18.28
CA GLN A 418 -5.50 -19.04 19.40
C GLN A 418 -5.71 -17.58 18.96
N ASP A 419 -5.15 -17.15 17.82
CA ASP A 419 -5.32 -15.81 17.23
C ASP A 419 -6.15 -15.90 15.92
N PRO A 420 -7.40 -15.42 15.90
CA PRO A 420 -8.24 -15.40 14.69
C PRO A 420 -7.87 -14.32 13.67
N GLN A 421 -7.14 -13.27 14.07
CA GLN A 421 -6.82 -12.12 13.22
C GLN A 421 -5.48 -12.26 12.50
N ASN A 422 -4.56 -13.05 13.06
CA ASN A 422 -3.28 -13.33 12.43
C ASN A 422 -3.27 -14.73 11.85
N ASP A 423 -4.10 -14.90 10.82
CA ASP A 423 -4.16 -16.15 10.10
C ASP A 423 -2.75 -16.49 9.56
N ILE A 424 -2.29 -17.71 9.81
CA ILE A 424 -1.10 -18.22 9.13
C ILE A 424 -1.39 -18.05 7.64
N SER A 425 -0.51 -17.40 6.88
CA SER A 425 -0.73 -17.24 5.44
C SER A 425 -1.02 -18.60 4.80
N ASP A 426 -1.92 -18.63 3.81
CA ASP A 426 -2.34 -19.87 3.17
C ASP A 426 -1.13 -20.67 2.64
N ASP A 427 -0.10 -19.98 2.15
CA ASP A 427 1.17 -20.58 1.72
C ASP A 427 1.88 -21.35 2.84
N ARG A 428 1.91 -20.79 4.05
CA ARG A 428 2.53 -21.45 5.21
C ARG A 428 1.67 -22.58 5.75
N ARG A 429 0.35 -22.47 5.69
CA ARG A 429 -0.55 -23.60 5.98
C ARG A 429 -0.29 -24.75 5.02
N MET A 430 -0.22 -24.48 3.72
CA MET A 430 0.08 -25.49 2.71
C MET A 430 1.45 -26.16 2.91
N GLU A 431 2.48 -25.40 3.29
CA GLU A 431 3.81 -25.93 3.60
C GLU A 431 3.78 -26.87 4.81
N THR A 432 3.17 -26.45 5.93
CA THR A 432 3.07 -27.30 7.12
C THR A 432 2.15 -28.51 6.87
N GLU A 433 1.06 -28.37 6.12
CA GLU A 433 0.27 -29.53 5.70
C GLU A 433 1.08 -30.51 4.86
N ARG A 434 1.98 -30.02 3.99
CA ARG A 434 2.86 -30.88 3.18
C ARG A 434 3.83 -31.67 4.07
N GLU A 435 4.42 -31.03 5.08
CA GLU A 435 5.28 -31.70 6.07
C GLU A 435 4.51 -32.73 6.89
N MET A 436 3.31 -32.39 7.36
CA MET A 436 2.42 -33.32 8.08
C MET A 436 2.10 -34.56 7.22
N ARG A 437 1.77 -34.33 5.94
CA ARG A 437 1.53 -35.42 4.98
C ARG A 437 2.77 -36.27 4.77
N GLN A 438 3.95 -35.66 4.66
CA GLN A 438 5.21 -36.39 4.50
C GLN A 438 5.46 -37.33 5.69
N HIS A 439 5.37 -36.80 6.91
CA HIS A 439 5.57 -37.60 8.12
C HIS A 439 4.58 -38.76 8.24
N ILE A 440 3.31 -38.53 7.91
CA ILE A 440 2.30 -39.58 7.90
C ILE A 440 2.65 -40.65 6.87
N MET A 441 3.05 -40.27 5.64
CA MET A 441 3.43 -41.22 4.59
C MET A 441 4.68 -42.04 4.94
N GLU A 442 5.70 -41.43 5.53
CA GLU A 442 6.88 -42.12 6.02
C GLU A 442 6.51 -43.15 7.10
N ARG A 443 5.63 -42.77 8.03
CA ARG A 443 5.15 -43.64 9.09
C ARG A 443 4.34 -44.81 8.53
N ILE A 444 3.46 -44.57 7.56
CA ILE A 444 2.71 -45.63 6.87
C ILE A 444 3.67 -46.62 6.23
N GLY A 445 4.70 -46.13 5.53
CA GLY A 445 5.72 -47.00 4.95
C GLY A 445 6.46 -47.85 5.99
N SER A 446 6.69 -47.32 7.18
CA SER A 446 7.31 -48.07 8.28
C SER A 446 6.38 -49.10 8.92
N LEU A 447 5.07 -48.82 8.99
CA LEU A 447 4.05 -49.71 9.60
C LEU A 447 3.52 -50.77 8.62
N ALA A 448 3.59 -50.50 7.31
CA ALA A 448 3.20 -51.43 6.24
C ALA A 448 4.23 -52.55 6.01
N LEU A 449 5.39 -52.51 6.68
CA LEU A 449 6.31 -53.66 6.74
C LEU A 449 5.71 -54.71 7.69
N PRO A 450 5.29 -55.89 7.22
CA PRO A 450 4.85 -56.92 8.12
C PRO A 450 6.03 -57.34 9.01
N THR A 451 5.95 -57.14 10.32
CA THR A 451 6.74 -57.92 11.27
C THR A 451 6.22 -59.35 11.24
N SER A 452 6.60 -60.09 10.19
CA SER A 452 6.29 -61.52 10.06
C SER A 452 6.94 -62.27 11.23
N PRO A 453 6.22 -63.18 11.92
CA PRO A 453 6.78 -63.99 13.01
C PRO A 453 7.87 -64.98 12.58
N ASN A 454 8.15 -65.13 11.27
CA ASN A 454 9.06 -66.14 10.75
C ASN A 454 10.12 -65.54 9.80
N GLN A 455 11.15 -64.89 10.36
CA GLN A 455 12.31 -64.41 9.61
C GLN A 455 13.24 -65.52 9.05
N GLY A 456 12.99 -66.81 9.36
CA GLY A 456 13.84 -67.93 8.95
C GLY A 456 13.32 -68.81 7.80
N GLN A 457 12.10 -68.58 7.32
CA GLN A 457 11.49 -69.38 6.24
C GLN A 457 10.74 -68.49 5.26
N MET A 458 11.43 -67.54 4.64
CA MET A 458 11.08 -67.20 3.28
C MET A 458 11.86 -68.16 2.39
N VAL A 459 11.20 -69.23 1.96
CA VAL A 459 11.59 -69.90 0.71
C VAL A 459 11.73 -68.78 -0.31
N ALA A 460 12.92 -68.63 -0.90
CA ALA A 460 13.10 -67.71 -2.02
C ALA A 460 12.02 -68.05 -3.05
N PRO A 461 10.98 -67.21 -3.21
CA PRO A 461 10.06 -67.42 -4.30
C PRO A 461 10.92 -67.18 -5.53
N GLY A 462 11.02 -68.16 -6.43
CA GLY A 462 11.52 -67.90 -7.77
C GLY A 462 10.85 -66.61 -8.24
N ALA A 463 11.66 -65.64 -8.69
CA ALA A 463 11.29 -64.24 -8.89
C ALA A 463 9.78 -64.12 -9.19
N PRO A 464 8.99 -63.48 -8.31
CA PRO A 464 7.56 -63.39 -8.55
C PRO A 464 7.35 -62.81 -9.96
N PRO A 465 6.41 -63.34 -10.76
CA PRO A 465 6.16 -62.80 -12.08
C PRO A 465 5.94 -61.30 -11.91
N GLN A 466 6.67 -60.48 -12.67
CA GLN A 466 6.66 -59.04 -12.57
C GLN A 466 5.22 -58.51 -12.52
N ARG A 467 4.74 -58.15 -11.33
CA ARG A 467 3.43 -57.50 -11.14
C ARG A 467 3.67 -55.99 -11.10
N GLY A 468 2.69 -55.22 -11.59
CA GLY A 468 2.85 -53.79 -11.87
C GLY A 468 3.48 -52.97 -10.74
N ALA A 469 3.16 -53.25 -9.48
CA ALA A 469 3.71 -52.52 -8.33
C ALA A 469 5.20 -52.76 -8.08
N THR A 470 5.72 -53.98 -8.26
CA THR A 470 7.15 -54.30 -8.04
C THR A 470 8.03 -53.81 -9.18
N VAL A 471 7.49 -53.76 -10.41
CA VAL A 471 8.16 -53.15 -11.57
C VAL A 471 8.24 -51.63 -11.40
N VAL A 472 7.14 -51.00 -10.95
CA VAL A 472 7.11 -49.56 -10.67
C VAL A 472 8.01 -49.20 -9.50
N ALA A 473 8.02 -50.00 -8.42
CA ALA A 473 8.92 -49.79 -7.28
C ALA A 473 10.40 -49.84 -7.68
N GLY A 474 10.79 -50.86 -8.47
CA GLY A 474 12.16 -51.00 -8.97
C GLY A 474 12.57 -49.87 -9.92
N SER A 475 11.66 -49.43 -10.79
CA SER A 475 11.92 -48.30 -11.70
C SER A 475 11.93 -46.94 -10.99
N LEU A 476 11.15 -46.76 -9.90
CA LEU A 476 11.21 -45.57 -9.05
C LEU A 476 12.57 -45.44 -8.32
N MET A 477 13.13 -46.56 -7.85
CA MET A 477 14.48 -46.59 -7.27
C MET A 477 15.58 -46.31 -8.28
N GLN A 478 15.41 -46.77 -9.53
CA GLN A 478 16.38 -46.51 -10.60
C GLN A 478 16.28 -45.09 -11.17
N ALA A 479 15.09 -44.51 -11.24
CA ALA A 479 14.88 -43.18 -11.81
C ALA A 479 15.39 -42.05 -10.91
N CYS A 480 15.47 -42.26 -9.59
CA CYS A 480 15.85 -41.23 -8.62
C CYS A 480 16.76 -41.80 -7.51
N PRO A 481 17.99 -42.23 -7.84
CA PRO A 481 18.90 -42.83 -6.87
C PRO A 481 19.32 -41.81 -5.81
N GLY A 482 19.08 -42.14 -4.53
CA GLY A 482 19.45 -41.29 -3.38
C GLY A 482 18.36 -40.29 -2.93
N ASN A 483 17.23 -40.19 -3.63
CA ASN A 483 16.09 -39.40 -3.14
C ASN A 483 15.27 -40.22 -2.13
N ALA A 484 15.20 -39.74 -0.87
CA ALA A 484 14.47 -40.39 0.21
C ALA A 484 12.97 -40.62 -0.12
N TYR A 485 12.33 -39.72 -0.90
CA TYR A 485 10.95 -39.90 -1.35
C TYR A 485 10.78 -41.10 -2.29
N CYS A 486 11.72 -41.29 -3.21
CA CYS A 486 11.66 -42.38 -4.18
C CYS A 486 12.03 -43.73 -3.55
N ALA A 487 12.96 -43.72 -2.58
CA ALA A 487 13.28 -44.90 -1.78
C ALA A 487 12.15 -45.29 -0.81
N ALA A 488 11.48 -44.33 -0.18
CA ALA A 488 10.31 -44.60 0.65
C ALA A 488 9.14 -45.08 -0.20
N GLY A 489 8.87 -44.42 -1.33
CA GLY A 489 7.81 -44.79 -2.28
C GLY A 489 8.00 -46.19 -2.86
N SER A 490 9.22 -46.58 -3.22
CA SER A 490 9.49 -47.93 -3.71
C SER A 490 9.33 -49.00 -2.62
N LEU A 491 9.78 -48.72 -1.41
CA LEU A 491 9.71 -49.64 -0.27
C LEU A 491 8.26 -49.85 0.19
N ILE A 492 7.45 -48.79 0.14
CA ILE A 492 5.99 -48.84 0.27
C ILE A 492 5.41 -49.77 -0.81
N LEU A 493 5.68 -49.51 -2.09
CA LEU A 493 5.13 -50.31 -3.19
C LEU A 493 5.53 -51.80 -3.13
N TYR A 494 6.76 -52.11 -2.70
CA TYR A 494 7.21 -53.49 -2.47
C TYR A 494 6.46 -54.17 -1.32
N SER A 495 6.28 -53.48 -0.20
CA SER A 495 5.56 -54.01 0.96
C SER A 495 4.07 -54.23 0.64
N LEU A 496 3.49 -53.34 -0.18
CA LEU A 496 2.12 -53.44 -0.64
C LEU A 496 1.88 -54.61 -1.61
N ASP A 497 2.81 -54.92 -2.52
CA ASP A 497 2.70 -56.13 -3.37
C ASP A 497 2.76 -57.42 -2.53
N ALA A 498 3.59 -57.44 -1.48
CA ALA A 498 3.71 -58.60 -0.59
C ALA A 498 2.46 -58.86 0.25
N ILE A 499 1.75 -57.82 0.71
CA ILE A 499 0.52 -57.97 1.49
C ILE A 499 -0.70 -58.26 0.59
N PHE A 500 -0.75 -57.73 -0.63
CA PHE A 500 -1.96 -57.78 -1.46
C PHE A 500 -1.83 -58.62 -2.73
N GLY A 501 -0.66 -59.18 -3.00
CA GLY A 501 -0.43 -60.16 -4.08
C GLY A 501 -1.15 -61.50 -3.86
N SER A 502 -1.69 -61.73 -2.66
CA SER A 502 -2.56 -62.84 -2.32
C SER A 502 -3.91 -62.35 -1.78
N SER A 503 -5.00 -62.97 -2.24
CA SER A 503 -6.38 -62.59 -1.89
C SER A 503 -6.76 -62.81 -0.42
N SER A 504 -5.98 -63.59 0.33
CA SER A 504 -6.20 -63.85 1.76
C SER A 504 -5.57 -62.81 2.68
N ALA A 505 -4.39 -62.31 2.34
CA ALA A 505 -3.72 -61.26 3.12
C ALA A 505 -4.38 -59.88 2.93
N SER A 506 -4.99 -59.63 1.76
CA SER A 506 -5.80 -58.44 1.54
C SER A 506 -7.02 -58.36 2.47
N ALA A 507 -7.78 -59.45 2.59
CA ALA A 507 -8.98 -59.52 3.45
C ALA A 507 -8.65 -59.33 4.95
N SER A 508 -7.55 -59.91 5.43
CA SER A 508 -7.11 -59.75 6.83
C SER A 508 -6.59 -58.34 7.13
N TYR A 509 -5.97 -57.67 6.16
CA TYR A 509 -5.56 -56.27 6.29
C TYR A 509 -6.78 -55.33 6.25
N LEU A 510 -7.73 -55.61 5.35
CA LEU A 510 -9.00 -54.87 5.22
C LEU A 510 -9.77 -54.80 6.54
N GLN A 511 -9.77 -55.87 7.32
CA GLN A 511 -10.50 -55.95 8.59
C GLN A 511 -9.76 -55.29 9.78
N SER A 512 -8.43 -55.10 9.68
CA SER A 512 -7.61 -54.61 10.79
C SER A 512 -7.20 -53.12 10.68
N GLN A 513 -7.30 -52.51 9.49
CA GLN A 513 -6.76 -51.17 9.22
C GLN A 513 -7.81 -50.13 8.77
N ASN A 514 -9.11 -50.47 8.82
CA ASN A 514 -10.19 -49.50 8.60
C ASN A 514 -10.51 -48.70 9.87
N PHE A 515 -9.53 -47.94 10.36
CA PHE A 515 -9.73 -46.98 11.45
C PHE A 515 -9.24 -45.59 11.05
N GLU A 516 -9.85 -44.57 11.65
CA GLU A 516 -9.44 -43.18 11.49
C GLU A 516 -8.34 -42.87 12.52
N ALA A 517 -7.15 -42.54 12.03
CA ALA A 517 -6.05 -42.07 12.85
C ALA A 517 -6.14 -40.56 13.01
N THR A 518 -5.88 -40.07 14.22
CA THR A 518 -5.80 -38.64 14.51
C THR A 518 -4.41 -38.34 15.03
N GLU A 519 -3.73 -37.39 14.39
CA GLU A 519 -2.44 -36.87 14.84
C GLU A 519 -2.59 -35.37 15.13
N THR A 520 -1.84 -34.88 16.10
CA THR A 520 -1.89 -33.49 16.54
C THR A 520 -0.50 -32.90 16.52
N TRP A 521 -0.36 -31.79 15.81
CA TRP A 521 0.84 -30.97 15.73
C TRP A 521 0.60 -29.71 16.53
N THR A 522 1.55 -29.38 17.39
CA THR A 522 1.52 -28.13 18.14
C THR A 522 2.81 -27.38 17.83
N GLN A 523 2.68 -26.12 17.41
CA GLN A 523 3.80 -25.24 17.16
C GLN A 523 3.60 -23.93 17.90
N SER A 524 4.63 -23.49 18.62
CA SER A 524 4.69 -22.13 19.18
C SER A 524 5.46 -21.24 18.22
N LYS A 525 4.92 -20.06 17.90
CA LYS A 525 5.61 -19.05 17.08
C LYS A 525 5.58 -17.69 17.76
N VAL A 526 6.64 -16.92 17.56
CA VAL A 526 6.77 -15.55 18.05
C VAL A 526 6.69 -14.59 16.87
N ILE A 527 5.85 -13.58 16.97
CA ILE A 527 5.65 -12.55 15.96
C ILE A 527 5.76 -11.17 16.62
N MET A 528 6.18 -10.19 15.83
CA MET A 528 6.20 -8.79 16.27
C MET A 528 4.80 -8.19 16.06
N LYS A 529 4.17 -7.72 17.13
CA LYS A 529 2.88 -7.01 17.10
C LYS A 529 3.11 -5.51 17.26
N PRO A 530 2.51 -4.66 16.42
CA PRO A 530 2.63 -3.22 16.53
C PRO A 530 1.78 -2.69 17.69
N TRP A 531 2.24 -1.60 18.31
CA TRP A 531 1.51 -0.85 19.34
C TRP A 531 1.81 0.64 19.25
N VAL A 532 0.99 1.43 19.95
CA VAL A 532 1.11 2.89 20.02
C VAL A 532 0.96 3.40 21.45
N THR A 533 1.81 4.36 21.81
CA THR A 533 1.66 5.20 22.99
C THR A 533 1.48 6.64 22.56
N THR A 534 0.47 7.31 23.10
CA THR A 534 0.23 8.73 22.86
C THR A 534 0.51 9.54 24.11
N PHE A 535 1.09 10.71 23.94
CA PHE A 535 1.41 11.62 25.05
C PHE A 535 0.44 12.77 25.09
N ILE A 536 -0.06 13.02 26.29
CA ILE A 536 -0.93 14.14 26.58
C ILE A 536 -0.09 15.20 27.31
N PRO A 537 -0.29 16.50 27.01
CA PRO A 537 0.39 17.57 27.72
C PRO A 537 0.12 17.49 29.22
N HIS A 538 1.17 17.53 30.03
CA HIS A 538 1.04 17.57 31.49
C HIS A 538 0.37 18.88 31.90
N ASN A 539 -0.89 18.81 32.34
CA ASN A 539 -1.66 19.99 32.70
C ASN A 539 -1.36 20.37 34.16
N LYS A 540 -0.38 21.27 34.36
CA LYS A 540 0.09 21.71 35.69
C LYS A 540 -1.01 22.29 36.60
N ASN A 541 -2.21 22.55 36.09
CA ASN A 541 -3.33 23.15 36.83
C ASN A 541 -4.32 22.14 37.46
N LYS A 542 -4.06 20.82 37.39
CA LYS A 542 -4.81 19.83 38.18
C LYS A 542 -4.08 19.55 39.49
N LYS A 543 -4.23 20.43 40.48
CA LYS A 543 -4.01 20.14 41.90
C LYS A 543 -5.26 20.50 42.68
#